data_AF-A0A965VFW7-F1
#
_entry.id   AF-A0A965VFW7-F1
#
_cell.length_a   1.000
_cell.length_b   1.000
_cell.length_c   1.000
_cell.angle_alpha   90.00
_cell.angle_beta   90.00
_cell.angle_gamma   90.00
#
_symmetry.space_group_name_H-M   'P 1'
#
loop_
_entity.id
_entity.type
_entity.pdbx_description
1 polymer ?
#
loop_
_entity_poly.entity_id
_entity_poly.type
_entity_poly.pdbx_seq_one_letter_code
_entity_poly.pdbx_strand_id
1 'polypeptide(L)'
;MNRPVSTLWLVLCLLATAIANTAADPSVPMPALSGGESMPVDRLEVKTADGRTVPFAELIGPDGRAVCFAFLHPACPMAQDYAPVLVELAARFAGDGISIVGVVCEADDPAEVEAYRTEFGVTFPIFFDTEFTLAEALDATITPEAVLVDRDRRINYTGRIDDRYKIRGVMTPGDAEPELANAIRDLLAGGEVREPRTEAAGCPLDRPERPAASAVVAPAAPTFCKDILPFIHAQCQKCYSPGQAGPFSLLSYDDAVEWVDIGLEEIQARRMPPASRREIPPTRHRSRRCRTTRHFRRVSAPPTSCSSSLSRRISAPTATTSTATSCFR
;
A
#
# COMPACT_ATOMS: atom_id res chain seq x y z
N MET A 1 -36.07 -41.69 58.59
CA MET A 1 -35.36 -40.48 59.06
C MET A 1 -34.91 -39.72 57.82
N ASN A 2 -35.77 -38.92 57.19
CA ASN A 2 -36.29 -37.59 57.59
C ASN A 2 -35.26 -36.47 57.41
N ARG A 3 -35.57 -35.59 56.44
CA ARG A 3 -34.99 -34.25 56.19
C ARG A 3 -35.37 -33.29 57.36
N PRO A 4 -34.72 -32.11 57.55
CA PRO A 4 -34.78 -30.91 56.68
C PRO A 4 -33.36 -30.33 56.37
N VAL A 5 -33.08 -29.48 55.37
CA VAL A 5 -33.73 -28.28 54.80
C VAL A 5 -33.57 -27.00 55.64
N SER A 6 -33.15 -25.93 54.96
CA SER A 6 -33.38 -24.48 55.23
C SER A 6 -32.24 -23.60 55.78
N THR A 7 -31.90 -22.59 54.98
CA THR A 7 -31.65 -21.15 55.30
C THR A 7 -30.94 -20.76 56.60
N LEU A 8 -30.02 -19.79 56.63
CA LEU A 8 -30.30 -18.38 56.30
C LEU A 8 -29.01 -17.53 56.30
N TRP A 9 -28.86 -16.68 55.27
CA TRP A 9 -28.15 -15.38 55.23
C TRP A 9 -26.86 -15.15 56.03
N LEU A 10 -25.78 -14.81 55.31
CA LEU A 10 -25.18 -13.48 55.47
C LEU A 10 -24.49 -13.02 54.18
N VAL A 11 -24.91 -11.84 53.70
CA VAL A 11 -24.38 -11.16 52.51
C VAL A 11 -23.07 -10.47 52.87
N LEU A 12 -22.02 -10.65 52.05
CA LEU A 12 -20.99 -9.61 51.93
C LEU A 12 -20.48 -9.52 50.48
N CYS A 13 -20.92 -8.47 49.80
CA CYS A 13 -20.48 -8.15 48.45
C CYS A 13 -19.03 -7.66 48.48
N LEU A 14 -18.13 -8.35 47.77
CA LEU A 14 -16.86 -7.78 47.30
C LEU A 14 -16.72 -8.07 45.80
N LEU A 15 -17.29 -7.17 45.01
CA LEU A 15 -17.15 -7.11 43.56
C LEU A 15 -15.71 -6.77 43.19
N ALA A 16 -14.87 -7.79 43.05
CA ALA A 16 -13.59 -7.67 42.35
C ALA A 16 -13.80 -7.97 40.86
N THR A 17 -14.28 -6.98 40.11
CA THR A 17 -14.38 -7.07 38.65
C THR A 17 -12.98 -7.05 38.03
N ALA A 18 -12.40 -8.23 37.85
CA ALA A 18 -11.20 -8.44 37.06
C ALA A 18 -11.53 -8.24 35.57
N ILE A 19 -11.58 -6.98 35.14
CA ILE A 19 -11.64 -6.64 33.71
C ILE A 19 -10.23 -6.90 33.15
N ALA A 20 -10.05 -8.08 32.58
CA ALA A 20 -8.87 -8.40 31.79
C ALA A 20 -8.93 -7.59 30.49
N ASN A 21 -8.40 -6.37 30.52
CA ASN A 21 -8.14 -5.58 29.31
C ASN A 21 -7.14 -6.35 28.45
N THR A 22 -7.62 -6.98 27.38
CA THR A 22 -6.79 -7.44 26.27
C THR A 22 -6.17 -6.21 25.61
N ALA A 23 -4.92 -5.90 25.97
CA ALA A 23 -4.11 -4.94 25.22
C ALA A 23 -3.88 -5.52 23.82
N ALA A 24 -4.29 -4.79 22.78
CA ALA A 24 -4.02 -5.18 21.40
C ALA A 24 -2.51 -5.10 21.14
N ASP A 25 -1.96 -6.21 20.66
CA ASP A 25 -0.57 -6.33 20.24
C ASP A 25 -0.29 -5.41 19.04
N PRO A 26 0.78 -4.59 19.02
CA PRO A 26 1.16 -3.79 17.87
C PRO A 26 1.71 -4.62 16.68
N SER A 27 1.76 -5.95 16.76
CA SER A 27 2.18 -6.85 15.67
C SER A 27 1.11 -7.14 14.60
N VAL A 28 -0.13 -6.65 14.77
CA VAL A 28 -1.23 -6.87 13.81
C VAL A 28 -0.80 -6.44 12.39
N PRO A 29 -0.66 -7.38 11.44
CA PRO A 29 -0.44 -7.02 10.04
C PRO A 29 -1.60 -6.15 9.55
N MET A 30 -1.35 -5.31 8.55
CA MET A 30 -2.47 -4.71 7.80
C MET A 30 -3.45 -5.83 7.43
N PRO A 31 -4.78 -5.62 7.60
CA PRO A 31 -5.75 -6.63 7.21
C PRO A 31 -5.47 -7.02 5.76
N ALA A 32 -5.19 -8.30 5.54
CA ALA A 32 -5.17 -8.85 4.21
C ALA A 32 -6.49 -8.52 3.51
N LEU A 33 -6.51 -8.55 2.18
CA LEU A 33 -7.74 -8.53 1.41
C LEU A 33 -8.45 -9.90 1.50
N SER A 34 -8.62 -10.40 2.73
CA SER A 34 -9.32 -11.62 3.11
C SER A 34 -10.79 -11.28 3.32
N GLY A 35 -11.56 -11.36 2.24
CA GLY A 35 -13.00 -11.05 2.22
C GLY A 35 -13.29 -9.64 1.69
N GLY A 36 -14.09 -9.47 0.63
CA GLY A 36 -14.79 -10.52 -0.11
C GLY A 36 -15.85 -10.00 -1.07
N GLU A 37 -15.54 -8.98 -1.87
CA GLU A 37 -16.36 -8.63 -3.02
C GLU A 37 -15.95 -9.46 -4.24
N SER A 38 -16.95 -10.04 -4.90
CA SER A 38 -16.80 -10.83 -6.12
C SER A 38 -16.51 -9.90 -7.30
N MET A 39 -15.45 -10.18 -8.06
CA MET A 39 -15.02 -9.31 -9.15
C MET A 39 -16.04 -9.28 -10.31
N PRO A 40 -16.22 -8.15 -11.02
CA PRO A 40 -17.05 -8.11 -12.24
C PRO A 40 -16.56 -9.11 -13.30
N VAL A 41 -17.49 -9.81 -13.97
CA VAL A 41 -17.16 -10.90 -14.90
C VAL A 41 -16.41 -10.38 -16.13
N ASP A 42 -16.79 -9.19 -16.59
CA ASP A 42 -16.20 -8.40 -17.68
C ASP A 42 -14.76 -7.95 -17.40
N ARG A 43 -14.28 -8.07 -16.16
CA ARG A 43 -12.88 -7.81 -15.79
C ARG A 43 -12.05 -9.08 -15.60
N LEU A 44 -12.65 -10.25 -15.84
CA LEU A 44 -12.01 -11.57 -15.75
C LEU A 44 -12.02 -12.27 -17.12
N GLU A 45 -11.62 -11.54 -18.15
CA GLU A 45 -11.48 -12.05 -19.52
C GLU A 45 -10.03 -11.92 -20.01
N VAL A 46 -9.67 -12.76 -20.97
CA VAL A 46 -8.34 -12.81 -21.60
C VAL A 46 -8.49 -12.91 -23.11
N LYS A 47 -7.43 -12.65 -23.88
CA LYS A 47 -7.45 -12.78 -25.34
C LYS A 47 -6.61 -13.93 -25.84
N THR A 48 -7.06 -14.63 -26.87
CA THR A 48 -6.21 -15.55 -27.65
C THR A 48 -5.30 -14.79 -28.62
N ALA A 49 -4.34 -15.47 -29.24
CA ALA A 49 -3.43 -14.89 -30.24
C ALA A 49 -4.15 -14.31 -31.48
N ASP A 50 -5.34 -14.82 -31.83
CA ASP A 50 -6.21 -14.29 -32.89
C ASP A 50 -7.14 -13.15 -32.41
N GLY A 51 -6.98 -12.68 -31.17
CA GLY A 51 -7.72 -11.55 -30.60
C GLY A 51 -9.13 -11.89 -30.11
N ARG A 52 -9.52 -13.17 -30.05
CA ARG A 52 -10.81 -13.58 -29.49
C ARG A 52 -10.78 -13.45 -27.96
N THR A 53 -11.71 -12.67 -27.43
CA THR A 53 -11.98 -12.60 -25.99
C THR A 53 -12.52 -13.95 -25.47
N VAL A 54 -11.95 -14.42 -24.36
CA VAL A 54 -12.32 -15.63 -23.63
C VAL A 54 -12.75 -15.21 -22.22
N PRO A 55 -14.04 -15.35 -21.87
CA PRO A 55 -14.55 -14.94 -20.56
C PRO A 55 -14.22 -15.97 -19.47
N PHE A 56 -14.19 -15.54 -18.21
CA PHE A 56 -13.97 -16.40 -17.03
C PHE A 56 -14.74 -17.72 -17.05
N ALA A 57 -16.00 -17.69 -17.50
CA ALA A 57 -16.87 -18.85 -17.58
C ALA A 57 -16.36 -19.95 -18.55
N GLU A 58 -15.65 -19.58 -19.61
CA GLU A 58 -14.98 -20.53 -20.53
C GLU A 58 -13.69 -21.08 -19.91
N LEU A 59 -12.93 -20.24 -19.20
CA LEU A 59 -11.67 -20.63 -18.52
C LEU A 59 -11.87 -21.62 -17.37
N ILE A 60 -12.95 -21.45 -16.60
CA ILE A 60 -13.29 -22.32 -15.47
C ILE A 60 -14.14 -23.53 -15.89
N GLY A 61 -14.96 -23.38 -16.93
CA GLY A 61 -15.84 -24.45 -17.41
C GLY A 61 -17.00 -24.81 -16.46
N PRO A 62 -17.85 -25.79 -16.85
CA PRO A 62 -19.08 -26.12 -16.12
C PRO A 62 -18.81 -26.68 -14.72
N ASP A 63 -17.75 -27.48 -14.54
CA ASP A 63 -17.45 -28.20 -13.29
C ASP A 63 -16.22 -27.66 -12.55
N GLY A 64 -15.56 -26.62 -13.07
CA GLY A 64 -14.36 -26.07 -12.45
C GLY A 64 -14.64 -25.34 -11.13
N ARG A 65 -13.64 -25.41 -10.24
CA ARG A 65 -13.64 -24.81 -8.90
C ARG A 65 -12.88 -23.48 -8.86
N ALA A 66 -11.77 -23.38 -9.60
CA ALA A 66 -10.95 -22.17 -9.66
C ALA A 66 -10.10 -22.11 -10.94
N VAL A 67 -9.66 -20.89 -11.27
CA VAL A 67 -8.66 -20.60 -12.30
C VAL A 67 -7.43 -19.98 -11.64
N CYS A 68 -6.24 -20.52 -11.91
CA CYS A 68 -4.97 -19.93 -11.55
C CYS A 68 -4.40 -19.18 -12.76
N PHE A 69 -4.34 -17.86 -12.67
CA PHE A 69 -3.68 -17.00 -13.65
C PHE A 69 -2.21 -16.87 -13.28
N ALA A 70 -1.33 -17.45 -14.08
CA ALA A 70 0.11 -17.25 -13.98
C ALA A 70 0.54 -16.12 -14.93
N PHE A 71 0.87 -14.96 -14.37
CA PHE A 71 1.42 -13.82 -15.10
C PHE A 71 2.89 -14.10 -15.43
N LEU A 72 3.19 -14.19 -16.72
CA LEU A 72 4.47 -14.62 -17.27
C LEU A 72 4.93 -13.66 -18.37
N HIS A 73 6.23 -13.64 -18.63
CA HIS A 73 6.80 -12.94 -19.78
C HIS A 73 7.82 -13.87 -20.47
N PRO A 74 7.71 -14.14 -21.80
CA PRO A 74 8.53 -15.14 -22.50
C PRO A 74 10.05 -15.00 -22.31
N ALA A 75 10.56 -13.76 -22.27
CA ALA A 75 11.98 -13.48 -22.12
C ALA A 75 12.47 -13.44 -20.66
N CYS A 76 11.60 -13.68 -19.66
CA CYS A 76 11.98 -13.68 -18.25
C CYS A 76 12.57 -15.05 -17.84
N PRO A 77 13.85 -15.14 -17.44
CA PRO A 77 14.47 -16.42 -17.08
C PRO A 77 13.77 -17.12 -15.91
N MET A 78 13.23 -16.34 -14.97
CA MET A 78 12.47 -16.87 -13.85
C MET A 78 11.15 -17.51 -14.30
N ALA A 79 10.47 -16.93 -15.30
CA ALA A 79 9.25 -17.53 -15.88
C ALA A 79 9.58 -18.85 -16.60
N GLN A 80 10.70 -18.90 -17.33
CA GLN A 80 11.23 -20.09 -17.99
C GLN A 80 11.51 -21.23 -16.97
N ASP A 81 12.12 -20.91 -15.82
CA ASP A 81 12.35 -21.88 -14.74
C ASP A 81 11.06 -22.38 -14.05
N TYR A 82 10.00 -21.58 -14.04
CA TYR A 82 8.69 -21.96 -13.50
C TYR A 82 7.80 -22.70 -14.50
N ALA A 83 8.06 -22.62 -15.81
CA ALA A 83 7.29 -23.31 -16.84
C ALA A 83 7.06 -24.82 -16.54
N PRO A 84 8.09 -25.65 -16.24
CA PRO A 84 7.86 -27.07 -15.91
C PRO A 84 7.07 -27.26 -14.61
N VAL A 85 7.17 -26.36 -13.64
CA VAL A 85 6.43 -26.40 -12.37
C VAL A 85 4.95 -26.16 -12.61
N LEU A 86 4.62 -25.12 -13.38
CA LEU A 86 3.24 -24.80 -13.73
C LEU A 86 2.61 -25.91 -14.60
N VAL A 87 3.39 -26.58 -15.45
CA VAL A 87 2.96 -27.77 -16.19
C VAL A 87 2.66 -28.93 -15.24
N GLU A 88 3.51 -29.21 -14.25
CA GLU A 88 3.24 -30.25 -13.24
C GLU A 88 1.97 -29.92 -12.44
N LEU A 89 1.84 -28.69 -11.95
CA LEU A 89 0.68 -28.24 -11.18
C LEU A 89 -0.62 -28.31 -12.01
N ALA A 90 -0.57 -27.93 -13.30
CA ALA A 90 -1.70 -28.01 -14.21
C ALA A 90 -2.15 -29.46 -14.41
N ALA A 91 -1.19 -30.37 -14.70
CA ALA A 91 -1.48 -31.79 -14.84
C ALA A 91 -2.01 -32.42 -13.54
N ARG A 92 -1.46 -32.01 -12.39
CA ARG A 92 -1.80 -32.52 -11.06
C ARG A 92 -3.23 -32.17 -10.62
N PHE A 93 -3.65 -30.92 -10.83
CA PHE A 93 -4.92 -30.41 -10.29
C PHE A 93 -6.05 -30.26 -11.32
N ALA A 94 -5.81 -30.54 -12.61
CA ALA A 94 -6.86 -30.54 -13.63
C ALA A 94 -8.05 -31.45 -13.28
N GLY A 95 -7.78 -32.63 -12.70
CA GLY A 95 -8.81 -33.58 -12.25
C GLY A 95 -9.64 -33.09 -11.06
N ASP A 96 -9.12 -32.14 -10.28
CA ASP A 96 -9.78 -31.53 -9.11
C ASP A 96 -10.58 -30.27 -9.49
N GLY A 97 -10.67 -29.94 -10.78
CA GLY A 97 -11.38 -28.76 -11.30
C GLY A 97 -10.58 -27.46 -11.18
N ILE A 98 -9.25 -27.53 -11.14
CA ILE A 98 -8.37 -26.35 -11.18
C ILE A 98 -7.85 -26.16 -12.60
N SER A 99 -8.15 -25.02 -13.20
CA SER A 99 -7.61 -24.61 -14.50
C SER A 99 -6.39 -23.73 -14.27
N ILE A 100 -5.21 -24.08 -14.80
CA ILE A 100 -4.05 -23.17 -14.79
C ILE A 100 -3.91 -22.57 -16.19
N VAL A 101 -3.73 -21.26 -16.27
CA VAL A 101 -3.58 -20.52 -17.53
C VAL A 101 -2.41 -19.55 -17.43
N GLY A 102 -1.65 -19.41 -18.51
CA GLY A 102 -0.63 -18.37 -18.64
C GLY A 102 -1.27 -17.06 -19.10
N VAL A 103 -0.81 -15.92 -18.58
CA VAL A 103 -1.19 -14.58 -19.02
C VAL A 103 0.09 -13.80 -19.34
N VAL A 104 0.17 -13.27 -20.56
CA VAL A 104 1.26 -12.39 -21.00
C VAL A 104 0.67 -11.02 -21.30
N CYS A 105 1.05 -10.01 -20.52
CA CYS A 105 0.62 -8.63 -20.76
C CYS A 105 1.52 -7.93 -21.80
N GLU A 106 2.82 -8.22 -21.74
CA GLU A 106 3.85 -7.62 -22.59
C GLU A 106 4.35 -8.66 -23.60
N ALA A 107 3.86 -8.56 -24.84
CA ALA A 107 4.30 -9.37 -25.98
C ALA A 107 4.24 -8.54 -27.26
N ASP A 108 5.39 -8.31 -27.89
CA ASP A 108 5.49 -7.58 -29.17
C ASP A 108 5.08 -8.46 -30.37
N ASP A 109 5.35 -9.78 -30.30
CA ASP A 109 4.95 -10.77 -31.32
C ASP A 109 4.37 -12.04 -30.64
N PRO A 110 3.12 -12.44 -30.94
CA PRO A 110 2.56 -13.71 -30.48
C PRO A 110 3.40 -14.95 -30.84
N ALA A 111 4.26 -14.89 -31.86
CA ALA A 111 5.18 -15.98 -32.19
C ALA A 111 6.22 -16.24 -31.09
N GLU A 112 6.62 -15.23 -30.31
CA GLU A 112 7.53 -15.41 -29.16
C GLU A 112 6.87 -16.21 -28.04
N VAL A 113 5.57 -16.01 -27.82
CA VAL A 113 4.78 -16.77 -26.84
C VAL A 113 4.66 -18.25 -27.28
N GLU A 114 4.44 -18.52 -28.56
CA GLU A 114 4.40 -19.89 -29.09
C GLU A 114 5.78 -20.57 -29.10
N ALA A 115 6.86 -19.80 -29.34
CA ALA A 115 8.23 -20.28 -29.21
C ALA A 115 8.53 -20.68 -27.76
N TYR A 116 8.26 -19.81 -26.79
CA TYR A 116 8.35 -20.11 -25.35
C TYR A 116 7.51 -21.33 -24.97
N ARG A 117 6.26 -21.41 -25.48
CA ARG A 117 5.37 -22.54 -25.22
C ARG A 117 5.96 -23.86 -25.71
N THR A 118 6.60 -23.85 -26.87
CA THR A 118 7.23 -25.02 -27.50
C THR A 118 8.55 -25.40 -26.82
N GLU A 119 9.42 -24.43 -26.55
CA GLU A 119 10.75 -24.64 -25.98
C GLU A 119 10.69 -25.15 -24.53
N PHE A 120 9.84 -24.54 -23.71
CA PHE A 120 9.69 -24.90 -22.29
C PHE A 120 8.57 -25.91 -22.03
N GLY A 121 8.00 -26.51 -23.10
CA GLY A 121 7.04 -27.61 -23.01
C GLY A 121 5.71 -27.26 -22.33
N VAL A 122 5.27 -26.00 -22.45
CA VAL A 122 4.06 -25.51 -21.77
C VAL A 122 2.80 -26.11 -22.41
N THR A 123 2.10 -26.94 -21.63
CA THR A 123 0.89 -27.66 -22.05
C THR A 123 -0.41 -26.95 -21.70
N PHE A 124 -0.39 -26.04 -20.73
CA PHE A 124 -1.53 -25.20 -20.38
C PHE A 124 -1.69 -24.04 -21.39
N PRO A 125 -2.91 -23.52 -21.62
CA PRO A 125 -3.11 -22.43 -22.55
C PRO A 125 -2.47 -21.13 -22.04
N ILE A 126 -1.86 -20.37 -22.94
CA ILE A 126 -1.36 -19.02 -22.68
C ILE A 126 -2.26 -18.03 -23.42
N PHE A 127 -2.63 -16.96 -22.73
CA PHE A 127 -3.46 -15.88 -23.24
C PHE A 127 -2.77 -14.53 -23.07
N PHE A 128 -3.36 -13.50 -23.68
CA PHE A 128 -2.84 -12.14 -23.75
C PHE A 128 -3.72 -11.19 -22.93
N ASP A 129 -3.09 -10.23 -22.26
CA ASP A 129 -3.71 -9.10 -21.55
C ASP A 129 -2.97 -7.81 -21.90
N THR A 130 -2.93 -7.49 -23.19
CA THR A 130 -2.20 -6.35 -23.78
C THR A 130 -2.67 -4.98 -23.29
N GLU A 131 -3.90 -4.90 -22.76
CA GLU A 131 -4.47 -3.71 -22.15
C GLU A 131 -4.40 -3.73 -20.62
N PHE A 132 -3.69 -4.70 -20.03
CA PHE A 132 -3.51 -4.92 -18.59
C PHE A 132 -4.83 -5.00 -17.80
N THR A 133 -5.97 -5.23 -18.46
CA THR A 133 -7.29 -5.11 -17.84
C THR A 133 -7.53 -6.22 -16.83
N LEU A 134 -7.04 -7.43 -17.10
CA LEU A 134 -7.05 -8.54 -16.15
C LEU A 134 -6.02 -8.32 -15.04
N ALA A 135 -4.79 -7.93 -15.38
CA ALA A 135 -3.72 -7.65 -14.41
C ALA A 135 -4.14 -6.60 -13.38
N GLU A 136 -4.82 -5.53 -13.82
CA GLU A 136 -5.39 -4.51 -12.95
C GLU A 136 -6.54 -5.01 -12.09
N ALA A 137 -7.36 -5.92 -12.61
CA ALA A 137 -8.48 -6.48 -11.87
C ALA A 137 -7.99 -7.44 -10.77
N LEU A 138 -6.96 -8.23 -11.06
CA LEU A 138 -6.34 -9.21 -10.15
C LEU A 138 -5.24 -8.63 -9.25
N ASP A 139 -4.92 -7.34 -9.39
CA ASP A 139 -3.79 -6.66 -8.74
C ASP A 139 -2.43 -7.38 -8.91
N ALA A 140 -2.23 -8.07 -10.04
CA ALA A 140 -0.99 -8.76 -10.37
C ALA A 140 0.06 -7.74 -10.84
N THR A 141 1.12 -7.54 -10.08
CA THR A 141 2.07 -6.43 -10.26
C THR A 141 3.41 -6.87 -10.85
N ILE A 142 3.74 -8.16 -10.79
CA ILE A 142 5.08 -8.70 -11.08
C ILE A 142 5.00 -9.89 -12.04
N THR A 143 6.06 -10.15 -12.80
CA THR A 143 6.29 -11.43 -13.49
C THR A 143 7.58 -12.09 -12.98
N PRO A 144 7.55 -13.38 -12.60
CA PRO A 144 6.39 -14.28 -12.54
C PRO A 144 5.54 -14.09 -11.26
N GLU A 145 4.22 -14.10 -11.39
CA GLU A 145 3.26 -14.03 -10.26
C GLU A 145 2.03 -14.92 -10.55
N ALA A 146 1.47 -15.56 -9.53
CA ALA A 146 0.30 -16.42 -9.62
C ALA A 146 -0.88 -15.85 -8.82
N VAL A 147 -2.08 -15.85 -9.43
CA VAL A 147 -3.32 -15.43 -8.78
C VAL A 147 -4.39 -16.51 -8.93
N LEU A 148 -4.90 -17.03 -7.80
CA LEU A 148 -5.92 -18.09 -7.75
C LEU A 148 -7.31 -17.47 -7.51
N VAL A 149 -8.20 -17.64 -8.48
CA VAL A 149 -9.56 -17.08 -8.45
C VAL A 149 -10.58 -18.21 -8.45
N ASP A 150 -11.46 -18.24 -7.45
CA ASP A 150 -12.52 -19.27 -7.37
C ASP A 150 -13.71 -18.99 -8.30
N ARG A 151 -14.64 -19.95 -8.36
CA ARG A 151 -15.89 -19.87 -9.11
C ARG A 151 -16.79 -18.69 -8.71
N ASP A 152 -16.70 -18.24 -7.47
CA ASP A 152 -17.42 -17.05 -6.98
C ASP A 152 -16.69 -15.75 -7.36
N ARG A 153 -15.58 -15.82 -8.11
CA ARG A 153 -14.73 -14.69 -8.55
C ARG A 153 -14.07 -13.98 -7.38
N ARG A 154 -13.64 -14.75 -6.38
CA ARG A 154 -12.84 -14.29 -5.24
C ARG A 154 -11.39 -14.69 -5.43
N ILE A 155 -10.49 -13.76 -5.15
CA ILE A 155 -9.05 -14.04 -5.07
C ILE A 155 -8.80 -14.80 -3.75
N ASN A 156 -8.27 -16.02 -3.85
CA ASN A 156 -7.94 -16.88 -2.73
C ASN A 156 -6.42 -16.96 -2.48
N TYR A 157 -5.61 -16.61 -3.48
CA TYR A 157 -4.15 -16.55 -3.38
C TYR A 157 -3.58 -15.55 -4.39
N THR A 158 -2.56 -14.78 -3.98
CA THR A 158 -1.73 -13.93 -4.85
C THR A 158 -0.26 -14.02 -4.43
N GLY A 159 0.65 -14.33 -5.35
CA GLY A 159 2.09 -14.22 -5.09
C GLY A 159 2.96 -15.22 -5.85
N ARG A 160 3.94 -15.79 -5.15
CA ARG A 160 4.91 -16.76 -5.70
C ARG A 160 4.24 -18.07 -6.13
N ILE A 161 4.90 -18.78 -7.05
CA ILE A 161 4.54 -20.15 -7.42
C ILE A 161 5.12 -21.12 -6.37
N ASP A 162 6.40 -20.94 -6.05
CA ASP A 162 7.09 -21.53 -4.90
C ASP A 162 8.22 -20.60 -4.43
N ASP A 163 8.91 -20.95 -3.35
CA ASP A 163 9.93 -20.10 -2.74
C ASP A 163 11.35 -20.23 -3.36
N ARG A 164 11.50 -20.89 -4.52
CA ARG A 164 12.80 -21.00 -5.23
C ARG A 164 13.40 -19.64 -5.57
N TYR A 165 12.56 -18.60 -5.69
CA TYR A 165 12.98 -17.23 -5.91
C TYR A 165 12.39 -16.32 -4.83
N LYS A 166 13.13 -16.12 -3.73
CA LYS A 166 12.84 -15.09 -2.71
C LYS A 166 13.41 -13.72 -3.09
N ILE A 167 14.42 -13.69 -3.96
CA ILE A 167 15.10 -12.50 -4.46
C ILE A 167 15.16 -12.61 -5.98
N ARG A 168 14.90 -11.51 -6.70
CA ARG A 168 14.83 -11.50 -8.17
C ARG A 168 16.13 -12.03 -8.79
N GLY A 169 16.03 -13.11 -9.57
CA GLY A 169 17.15 -13.74 -10.27
C GLY A 169 18.14 -14.49 -9.38
N VAL A 170 17.83 -14.74 -8.09
CA VAL A 170 18.68 -15.50 -7.17
C VAL A 170 17.92 -16.72 -6.66
N MET A 171 18.34 -17.91 -7.09
CA MET A 171 17.75 -19.16 -6.62
C MET A 171 18.05 -19.39 -5.13
N THR A 172 17.00 -19.64 -4.35
CA THR A 172 17.06 -20.11 -2.97
C THR A 172 17.66 -21.53 -2.95
N PRO A 173 18.72 -21.81 -2.17
CA PRO A 173 19.25 -23.16 -2.04
C PRO A 173 18.31 -24.09 -1.25
N GLY A 174 18.12 -25.32 -1.72
CA GLY A 174 17.31 -26.35 -1.07
C GLY A 174 16.12 -26.79 -1.93
N ASP A 175 15.24 -27.59 -1.34
CA ASP A 175 13.93 -27.90 -1.92
C ASP A 175 13.00 -26.69 -1.72
N ALA A 176 12.25 -26.33 -2.76
CA ALA A 176 11.36 -25.16 -2.71
C ALA A 176 10.02 -25.49 -2.03
N GLU A 177 9.56 -24.61 -1.15
CA GLU A 177 8.24 -24.69 -0.52
C GLU A 177 7.14 -24.34 -1.56
N PRO A 178 6.22 -25.26 -1.89
CA PRO A 178 5.32 -25.10 -3.04
C PRO A 178 4.07 -24.30 -2.66
N GLU A 179 4.25 -23.01 -2.39
CA GLU A 179 3.23 -22.08 -1.86
C GLU A 179 1.92 -22.08 -2.68
N LEU A 180 1.97 -22.02 -4.01
CA LEU A 180 0.78 -22.11 -4.86
C LEU A 180 0.08 -23.47 -4.75
N ALA A 181 0.83 -24.57 -4.65
CA ALA A 181 0.27 -25.90 -4.45
C ALA A 181 -0.32 -26.09 -3.04
N ASN A 182 0.18 -25.35 -2.05
CA ASN A 182 -0.39 -25.29 -0.71
C ASN A 182 -1.74 -24.56 -0.75
N ALA A 183 -1.80 -23.40 -1.39
CA ALA A 183 -3.04 -22.63 -1.54
C ALA A 183 -4.13 -23.38 -2.33
N ILE A 184 -3.76 -24.04 -3.44
CA ILE A 184 -4.68 -24.90 -4.19
C ILE A 184 -5.23 -26.03 -3.31
N ARG A 185 -4.38 -26.70 -2.51
CA ARG A 185 -4.85 -27.78 -1.61
C ARG A 185 -5.78 -27.28 -0.51
N ASP A 186 -5.50 -26.13 0.09
CA ASP A 186 -6.35 -25.53 1.12
C ASP A 186 -7.73 -25.15 0.56
N LEU A 187 -7.77 -24.52 -0.62
CA LEU A 187 -9.00 -24.21 -1.36
C LEU A 187 -9.78 -25.48 -1.74
N LEU A 188 -9.07 -26.52 -2.21
CA LEU A 188 -9.69 -27.79 -2.58
C LEU A 188 -10.31 -28.50 -1.37
N ALA A 189 -9.69 -28.39 -0.18
CA ALA A 189 -10.23 -28.88 1.08
C ALA A 189 -11.45 -28.10 1.61
N GLY A 190 -11.77 -26.95 1.01
CA GLY A 190 -12.89 -26.09 1.42
C GLY A 190 -12.62 -25.28 2.70
N GLY A 191 -11.35 -25.14 3.07
CA GLY A 191 -10.91 -24.25 4.15
C GLY A 191 -10.51 -22.87 3.63
N GLU A 192 -10.21 -21.96 4.57
CA GLU A 192 -9.50 -20.73 4.26
C GLU A 192 -8.05 -21.04 3.87
N VAL A 193 -7.54 -20.41 2.82
CA VAL A 193 -6.14 -20.54 2.40
C VAL A 193 -5.25 -19.97 3.50
N ARG A 194 -4.34 -20.79 4.05
CA ARG A 194 -3.54 -20.41 5.24
C ARG A 194 -2.61 -19.22 4.98
N GLU A 195 -2.07 -19.13 3.78
CA GLU A 195 -1.16 -18.07 3.34
C GLU A 195 -1.70 -17.48 2.03
N PRO A 196 -2.71 -16.59 2.09
CA PRO A 196 -3.41 -16.09 0.91
C PRO A 196 -2.59 -15.05 0.12
N ARG A 197 -1.44 -14.61 0.64
CA ARG A 197 -0.54 -13.70 -0.07
C ARG A 197 0.92 -13.98 0.25
N THR A 198 1.75 -14.08 -0.79
CA THR A 198 3.21 -14.20 -0.69
C THR A 198 3.89 -13.16 -1.59
N GLU A 199 5.16 -12.85 -1.34
CA GLU A 199 5.87 -11.79 -2.08
C GLU A 199 6.54 -12.35 -3.34
N ALA A 200 5.93 -12.13 -4.51
CA ALA A 200 6.50 -12.53 -5.79
C ALA A 200 7.81 -11.76 -6.08
N ALA A 201 8.91 -12.50 -6.26
CA ALA A 201 10.15 -11.93 -6.76
C ALA A 201 10.13 -11.94 -8.29
N GLY A 202 10.41 -10.81 -8.94
CA GLY A 202 10.35 -10.72 -10.39
C GLY A 202 10.55 -9.31 -10.93
N CYS A 203 10.24 -9.11 -12.21
CA CYS A 203 10.17 -7.78 -12.81
C CYS A 203 8.76 -7.20 -12.66
N PRO A 204 8.58 -5.93 -12.30
CA PRO A 204 7.27 -5.27 -12.38
C PRO A 204 6.73 -5.30 -13.80
N LEU A 205 5.41 -5.40 -13.95
CA LEU A 205 4.73 -5.19 -15.23
C LEU A 205 4.85 -3.72 -15.67
N ASP A 206 5.23 -3.49 -16.93
CA ASP A 206 5.34 -2.14 -17.53
C ASP A 206 3.95 -1.63 -17.97
N ARG A 207 3.08 -1.42 -16.98
CA ARG A 207 1.73 -0.89 -17.20
C ARG A 207 1.82 0.56 -17.71
N PRO A 208 1.19 0.91 -18.84
CA PRO A 208 1.01 2.30 -19.21
C PRO A 208 0.28 3.01 -18.07
N GLU A 209 0.80 4.17 -17.66
CA GLU A 209 0.41 4.83 -16.41
C GLU A 209 -1.12 5.03 -16.36
N ARG A 210 -1.79 4.25 -15.50
CA ARG A 210 -3.25 4.23 -15.37
C ARG A 210 -3.74 5.67 -15.23
N PRO A 211 -4.68 6.16 -16.08
CA PRO A 211 -5.43 7.38 -15.80
C PRO A 211 -6.21 7.12 -14.52
N ALA A 212 -5.62 7.51 -13.39
CA ALA A 212 -5.80 6.76 -12.15
C ALA A 212 -7.28 6.65 -11.77
N ALA A 213 -7.79 5.41 -11.75
CA ALA A 213 -9.19 5.07 -11.50
C ALA A 213 -9.59 5.58 -10.11
N SER A 214 -10.10 6.82 -10.09
CA SER A 214 -10.13 7.69 -8.92
C SER A 214 -8.86 7.60 -8.06
N ALA A 215 -7.73 8.08 -8.58
CA ALA A 215 -6.81 8.75 -7.66
C ALA A 215 -7.62 9.85 -6.96
N VAL A 216 -7.91 9.64 -5.68
CA VAL A 216 -7.91 10.75 -4.73
C VAL A 216 -6.55 11.41 -4.95
N VAL A 217 -6.58 12.59 -5.59
CA VAL A 217 -5.38 13.36 -5.91
C VAL A 217 -4.52 13.38 -4.65
N ALA A 218 -3.35 12.74 -4.71
CA ALA A 218 -2.38 12.82 -3.63
C ALA A 218 -2.17 14.32 -3.39
N PRO A 219 -2.57 14.86 -2.23
CA PRO A 219 -2.57 16.29 -2.03
C PRO A 219 -1.14 16.77 -2.23
N ALA A 220 -0.98 17.87 -2.99
CA ALA A 220 0.34 18.43 -3.30
C ALA A 220 1.20 18.45 -2.05
N ALA A 221 2.42 17.89 -2.16
CA ALA A 221 3.25 17.47 -1.03
C ALA A 221 3.20 18.50 0.13
N PRO A 222 2.90 18.06 1.37
CA PRO A 222 2.52 18.96 2.44
C PRO A 222 3.61 19.99 2.69
N THR A 223 3.23 21.27 2.57
CA THR A 223 4.14 22.39 2.79
C THR A 223 4.11 22.77 4.26
N PHE A 224 5.26 23.11 4.82
CA PHE A 224 5.35 23.37 6.26
C PHE A 224 4.35 24.43 6.74
N CYS A 225 4.29 25.59 6.09
CA CYS A 225 3.44 26.70 6.54
C CYS A 225 1.93 26.47 6.38
N LYS A 226 1.50 25.71 5.36
CA LYS A 226 0.07 25.51 5.05
C LYS A 226 -0.49 24.28 5.76
N ASP A 227 0.29 23.20 5.82
CA ASP A 227 -0.22 21.87 6.12
C ASP A 227 0.32 21.33 7.46
N ILE A 228 1.59 21.61 7.81
CA ILE A 228 2.25 21.09 9.03
C ILE A 228 2.12 22.06 10.22
N LEU A 229 2.36 23.34 10.00
CA LEU A 229 2.39 24.37 11.05
C LEU A 229 1.04 24.50 11.80
N PRO A 230 -0.14 24.46 11.15
CA PRO A 230 -1.42 24.48 11.87
C PRO A 230 -1.60 23.27 12.81
N PHE A 231 -1.09 22.10 12.43
CA PHE A 231 -1.10 20.92 13.28
C PHE A 231 -0.16 21.07 14.48
N ILE A 232 1.08 21.53 14.24
CA ILE A 232 2.06 21.82 15.29
C ILE A 232 1.52 22.87 16.28
N HIS A 233 0.86 23.91 15.80
CA HIS A 233 0.19 24.93 16.63
C HIS A 233 -0.93 24.32 17.50
N ALA A 234 -1.80 23.48 16.90
CA ALA A 234 -2.96 22.93 17.59
C ALA A 234 -2.60 21.86 18.62
N GLN A 235 -1.66 20.97 18.31
CA GLN A 235 -1.36 19.77 19.09
C GLN A 235 -0.08 19.87 19.93
N CYS A 236 0.98 20.47 19.40
CA CYS A 236 2.32 20.38 19.98
C CYS A 236 2.72 21.64 20.76
N GLN A 237 2.56 22.84 20.19
CA GLN A 237 3.06 24.10 20.77
C GLN A 237 2.51 24.41 22.17
N LYS A 238 1.30 23.94 22.50
CA LYS A 238 0.74 24.08 23.86
C LYS A 238 1.66 23.49 24.94
N CYS A 239 2.37 22.40 24.63
CA CYS A 239 3.33 21.77 25.52
C CYS A 239 4.77 22.18 25.18
N TYR A 240 5.10 22.38 23.90
CA TYR A 240 6.44 22.69 23.39
C TYR A 240 6.61 24.20 23.12
N SER A 241 6.24 25.01 24.10
CA SER A 241 6.53 26.45 24.16
C SER A 241 7.46 26.73 25.34
N PRO A 242 8.27 27.81 25.31
CA PRO A 242 9.14 28.19 26.43
C PRO A 242 8.40 28.24 27.78
N GLY A 243 8.86 27.44 28.74
CA GLY A 243 8.29 27.34 30.08
C GLY A 243 7.03 26.46 30.21
N GLN A 244 6.68 25.69 29.18
CA GLN A 244 5.65 24.64 29.25
C GLN A 244 6.26 23.26 29.54
N ALA A 245 5.47 22.19 29.42
CA ALA A 245 5.85 20.84 29.85
C ALA A 245 6.85 20.11 28.92
N GLY A 246 7.00 20.57 27.67
CA GLY A 246 7.92 19.99 26.69
C GLY A 246 9.37 20.45 26.92
N PRO A 247 10.37 19.59 26.69
CA PRO A 247 11.78 19.91 26.93
C PRO A 247 12.40 20.89 25.91
N PHE A 248 11.74 21.16 24.79
CA PHE A 248 12.21 22.06 23.72
C PHE A 248 11.07 22.92 23.13
N SER A 249 11.44 23.87 22.26
CA SER A 249 10.54 24.77 21.54
C SER A 249 10.10 24.16 20.21
N LEU A 250 8.86 24.43 19.78
CA LEU A 250 8.35 24.15 18.42
C LEU A 250 7.68 25.40 17.83
N LEU A 251 8.30 26.56 18.01
CA LEU A 251 7.76 27.87 17.59
C LEU A 251 8.23 28.31 16.20
N SER A 252 9.27 27.68 15.65
CA SER A 252 9.83 28.00 14.33
C SER A 252 9.87 26.78 13.39
N TYR A 253 10.24 27.01 12.13
CA TYR A 253 10.54 25.93 11.19
C TYR A 253 11.82 25.18 11.57
N ASP A 254 12.87 25.93 11.93
CA ASP A 254 14.18 25.36 12.28
C ASP A 254 14.07 24.50 13.55
N ASP A 255 13.27 24.95 14.53
CA ASP A 255 12.85 24.16 15.71
C ASP A 255 12.25 22.81 15.26
N ALA A 256 11.31 22.82 14.31
CA ALA A 256 10.62 21.60 13.90
C ALA A 256 11.53 20.63 13.12
N VAL A 257 12.51 21.16 12.37
CA VAL A 257 13.49 20.36 11.62
C VAL A 257 14.56 19.76 12.53
N GLU A 258 15.08 20.52 13.51
CA GLU A 258 16.10 20.03 14.46
C GLU A 258 15.62 18.80 15.25
N TRP A 259 14.32 18.74 15.56
CA TRP A 259 13.73 17.69 16.38
C TRP A 259 12.95 16.64 15.57
N VAL A 260 13.01 16.65 14.24
CA VAL A 260 12.15 15.78 13.39
C VAL A 260 12.46 14.30 13.56
N ASP A 261 13.73 13.89 13.53
CA ASP A 261 14.13 12.48 13.58
C ASP A 261 13.81 11.85 14.94
N ILE A 262 14.10 12.58 16.03
CA ILE A 262 13.75 12.19 17.40
C ILE A 262 12.22 12.15 17.56
N GLY A 263 11.51 13.14 16.99
CA GLY A 263 10.05 13.17 16.99
C GLY A 263 9.43 11.96 16.30
N LEU A 264 10.00 11.52 15.17
CA LEU A 264 9.58 10.31 14.46
C LEU A 264 9.83 9.05 15.31
N GLU A 265 10.98 8.93 15.97
CA GLU A 265 11.27 7.80 16.87
C GLU A 265 10.27 7.73 18.03
N GLU A 266 10.00 8.86 18.70
CA GLU A 266 9.03 8.92 19.82
C GLU A 266 7.58 8.64 19.37
N ILE A 267 7.20 9.02 18.15
CA ILE A 267 5.89 8.72 17.56
C ILE A 267 5.78 7.23 17.21
N GLN A 268 6.79 6.65 16.56
CA GLN A 268 6.84 5.22 16.22
C GLN A 268 6.79 4.35 17.49
N ALA A 269 7.52 4.76 18.53
CA ALA A 269 7.49 4.11 19.84
C ALA A 269 6.25 4.45 20.70
N ARG A 270 5.35 5.32 20.22
CA ARG A 270 4.11 5.76 20.89
C ARG A 270 4.34 6.34 22.29
N ARG A 271 5.47 7.05 22.49
CA ARG A 271 5.90 7.62 23.79
C ARG A 271 5.38 9.05 24.03
N MET A 272 4.63 9.60 23.07
CA MET A 272 4.11 10.97 23.05
C MET A 272 2.59 11.06 23.30
N PRO A 273 2.12 11.69 24.40
CA PRO A 273 2.75 11.89 25.70
C PRO A 273 1.96 11.13 26.79
N PRO A 274 2.46 10.04 27.39
CA PRO A 274 3.14 10.22 28.69
C PRO A 274 4.13 9.12 29.13
N ALA A 275 5.15 9.49 29.92
CA ALA A 275 5.92 8.53 30.73
C ALA A 275 6.12 9.04 32.17
N SER A 276 5.07 8.90 32.99
CA SER A 276 5.01 9.18 34.44
C SER A 276 5.21 10.63 34.88
N ARG A 277 4.42 11.01 35.89
CA ARG A 277 4.65 12.21 36.72
C ARG A 277 5.88 11.97 37.61
N ARG A 278 7.10 12.11 37.07
CA ARG A 278 8.30 12.31 37.91
C ARG A 278 8.42 13.77 38.28
N GLU A 279 8.64 14.02 39.56
CA GLU A 279 8.52 15.33 40.17
C GLU A 279 9.63 16.27 39.70
N ILE A 280 9.26 17.40 39.10
CA ILE A 280 10.15 18.56 39.05
C ILE A 280 10.16 19.13 40.48
N PRO A 281 11.31 19.17 41.19
CA PRO A 281 11.35 19.67 42.55
C PRO A 281 10.96 21.15 42.57
N PRO A 282 10.20 21.61 43.58
CA PRO A 282 9.68 22.97 43.58
C PRO A 282 10.82 23.98 43.78
N THR A 283 11.23 24.63 42.69
CA THR A 283 12.02 25.86 42.74
C THR A 283 11.15 26.98 43.32
N ARG A 284 11.04 26.97 44.66
CA ARG A 284 10.57 28.12 45.42
C ARG A 284 11.44 29.32 45.02
N HIS A 285 10.89 30.27 44.29
CA HIS A 285 10.82 31.62 44.84
C HIS A 285 9.72 32.52 44.25
N ARG A 286 8.67 32.67 45.08
CA ARG A 286 7.79 33.85 45.21
C ARG A 286 7.28 34.52 43.93
N SER A 287 6.00 34.26 43.68
CA SER A 287 5.07 35.22 43.09
C SER A 287 5.24 36.64 43.67
N ARG A 288 5.82 37.56 42.89
CA ARG A 288 5.57 39.00 43.05
C ARG A 288 4.67 39.49 41.92
N ARG A 289 3.37 39.25 42.15
CA ARG A 289 2.25 40.15 41.84
C ARG A 289 2.45 41.04 40.61
N CYS A 290 1.87 40.61 39.48
CA CYS A 290 1.66 41.46 38.30
C CYS A 290 1.05 42.81 38.71
N ARG A 291 1.80 43.91 38.56
CA ARG A 291 1.33 45.30 38.64
C ARG A 291 2.19 46.21 37.76
N THR A 292 1.49 47.12 37.08
CA THR A 292 1.95 48.40 36.50
C THR A 292 3.02 48.37 35.40
N THR A 293 2.52 48.29 34.16
CA THR A 293 2.70 49.27 33.07
C THR A 293 3.99 50.11 32.96
N ARG A 294 4.49 50.17 31.71
CA ARG A 294 5.04 51.38 31.02
C ARG A 294 6.50 51.75 31.29
N HIS A 295 7.39 51.35 30.36
CA HIS A 295 8.22 52.31 29.61
C HIS A 295 8.55 51.78 28.20
N PHE A 296 8.95 52.69 27.31
CA PHE A 296 8.88 52.57 25.84
C PHE A 296 10.27 52.78 25.20
N ARG A 297 10.45 52.25 23.97
CA ARG A 297 11.55 52.57 23.00
C ARG A 297 12.94 51.96 23.33
N ARG A 298 13.79 51.59 22.35
CA ARG A 298 13.71 51.62 20.86
C ARG A 298 14.79 50.70 20.23
N VAL A 299 14.50 50.10 19.06
CA VAL A 299 15.41 49.88 17.87
C VAL A 299 16.69 49.04 18.13
N SER A 300 17.06 47.99 17.39
CA SER A 300 16.83 47.50 16.01
C SER A 300 16.65 45.96 15.99
N ALA A 301 16.41 45.25 14.88
CA ALA A 301 15.67 45.48 13.61
C ALA A 301 15.62 44.12 12.83
N PRO A 302 14.62 43.85 11.98
CA PRO A 302 14.44 42.53 11.35
C PRO A 302 14.97 42.44 9.90
N PRO A 303 15.36 41.24 9.41
CA PRO A 303 15.50 40.98 7.98
C PRO A 303 14.12 40.96 7.28
N THR A 304 14.15 41.17 5.96
CA THR A 304 13.00 41.52 5.11
C THR A 304 11.94 40.43 4.96
N SER A 305 10.67 40.81 5.14
CA SER A 305 9.49 40.01 4.80
C SER A 305 9.15 40.08 3.29
N CYS A 306 8.58 38.99 2.77
CA CYS A 306 8.04 38.90 1.41
C CYS A 306 6.95 39.97 1.15
N SER A 307 7.00 40.67 0.01
CA SER A 307 5.98 41.66 -0.39
C SER A 307 5.32 41.31 -1.73
N SER A 308 4.00 41.47 -1.79
CA SER A 308 3.12 41.04 -2.87
C SER A 308 2.90 42.09 -3.99
N SER A 309 2.87 41.59 -5.24
CA SER A 309 1.90 41.93 -6.31
C SER A 309 1.71 43.38 -6.85
N LEU A 310 1.86 43.48 -8.18
CA LEU A 310 1.06 44.25 -9.17
C LEU A 310 1.18 45.81 -9.36
N SER A 311 1.83 46.16 -10.48
CA SER A 311 1.24 46.89 -11.65
C SER A 311 1.32 48.43 -11.83
N ARG A 312 1.39 48.81 -13.14
CA ARG A 312 1.15 50.13 -13.82
C ARG A 312 2.33 51.13 -13.81
N ARG A 313 2.58 51.99 -14.84
CA ARG A 313 1.97 52.33 -16.17
C ARG A 313 3.12 52.51 -17.20
N ILE A 314 2.98 52.15 -18.49
CA ILE A 314 2.59 53.03 -19.63
C ILE A 314 3.17 54.45 -19.62
N SER A 315 4.01 54.77 -20.62
CA SER A 315 4.08 56.08 -21.32
C SER A 315 4.84 55.96 -22.66
N ALA A 316 4.36 56.69 -23.67
CA ALA A 316 4.94 56.89 -25.02
C ALA A 316 4.39 58.25 -25.54
N PRO A 317 4.68 58.75 -26.76
CA PRO A 317 5.74 58.43 -27.74
C PRO A 317 6.52 59.70 -28.20
N THR A 318 7.46 59.56 -29.15
CA THR A 318 7.75 60.59 -30.18
C THR A 318 8.42 59.93 -31.40
N ALA A 319 8.21 60.46 -32.60
CA ALA A 319 8.61 59.85 -33.86
C ALA A 319 9.26 60.87 -34.81
N THR A 320 10.13 60.40 -35.72
CA THR A 320 10.29 60.98 -37.08
C THR A 320 11.06 60.08 -38.06
N THR A 321 10.30 59.54 -39.04
CA THR A 321 10.55 59.45 -40.51
C THR A 321 11.87 59.01 -41.17
N SER A 322 11.66 58.37 -42.33
CA SER A 322 12.53 58.18 -43.52
C SER A 322 13.32 56.86 -43.56
N THR A 323 13.38 56.09 -44.67
CA THR A 323 12.88 56.29 -46.05
C THR A 323 12.44 54.93 -46.64
N ALA A 324 11.51 54.91 -47.60
CA ALA A 324 11.08 53.70 -48.31
C ALA A 324 11.94 53.41 -49.56
N THR A 325 12.10 52.12 -49.91
CA THR A 325 12.28 51.63 -51.30
C THR A 325 11.73 50.20 -51.43
N SER A 326 11.01 49.96 -52.53
CA SER A 326 10.36 48.70 -52.93
C SER A 326 11.34 47.67 -53.52
N CYS A 327 11.04 46.35 -53.45
CA CYS A 327 10.84 45.52 -54.66
C CYS A 327 10.48 44.03 -54.42
N PHE A 328 9.36 43.62 -55.05
CA PHE A 328 9.11 42.38 -55.81
C PHE A 328 9.11 40.96 -55.18
N ARG A 329 7.93 40.32 -55.38
CA ARG A 329 7.59 38.89 -55.52
C ARG A 329 7.68 37.98 -54.29
#